data_AF-A0A430HTN3-F1
#
_entry.id   AF-A0A430HTN3-F1
#
_cell.length_a   1.000
_cell.length_b   1.000
_cell.length_c   1.000
_cell.angle_alpha   90.00
_cell.angle_beta   90.00
_cell.angle_gamma   90.00
#
_symmetry.space_group_name_H-M   'P 1'
#
loop_
_entity.id
_entity.type
_entity.pdbx_description
1 polymer ?
#
loop_
_entity_poly.entity_id
_entity_poly.type
_entity_poly.pdbx_seq_one_letter_code
_entity_poly.pdbx_strand_id
1 'polypeptide(L)'
;MITPEPLEALREAFQSDDGFLLELRSTGRWNKASFARLVAAMQRYLETTRHGAHLERWIAEGFWIHDSLARDLSSSISRGELNQAYLDAACQRLNVLASWFFIGESVHLGDMPPFDA
;
A
#
# COMPACT_ATOMS: atom_id res chain seq x y z
N MET A 1 14.43 -16.10 10.90
CA MET A 1 13.01 -15.85 10.58
C MET A 1 12.83 -16.17 9.10
N ILE A 2 11.93 -17.07 8.75
CA ILE A 2 11.60 -17.38 7.35
C ILE A 2 10.71 -16.23 6.87
N THR A 3 11.16 -15.46 5.89
CA THR A 3 10.34 -14.40 5.30
C THR A 3 9.21 -15.07 4.50
N PRO A 4 7.93 -14.74 4.75
CA PRO A 4 6.82 -15.34 4.02
C PRO A 4 6.97 -15.15 2.51
N GLU A 5 6.38 -16.07 1.74
CA GLU A 5 6.33 -15.96 0.28
C GLU A 5 5.65 -14.64 -0.11
N PRO A 6 6.11 -13.94 -1.17
CA PRO A 6 5.61 -12.60 -1.53
C PRO A 6 4.08 -12.53 -1.66
N LEU A 7 3.45 -13.57 -2.20
CA LEU A 7 2.00 -13.66 -2.33
C LEU A 7 1.29 -13.78 -0.98
N GLU A 8 1.86 -14.53 -0.04
CA GLU A 8 1.29 -14.71 1.30
C GLU A 8 1.39 -13.43 2.11
N ALA A 9 2.55 -12.76 2.06
CA ALA A 9 2.75 -11.46 2.68
C ALA A 9 1.79 -10.41 2.13
N LEU A 10 1.53 -10.43 0.81
CA LEU A 10 0.56 -9.54 0.18
C LEU A 10 -0.87 -9.83 0.65
N ARG A 11 -1.24 -11.11 0.71
CA ARG A 11 -2.55 -11.54 1.19
C ARG A 11 -2.78 -11.10 2.63
N GLU A 12 -1.80 -11.32 3.51
CA GLU A 12 -1.83 -10.86 4.89
C GLU A 12 -1.98 -9.33 4.97
N ALA A 13 -1.16 -8.58 4.23
CA ALA A 13 -1.22 -7.13 4.20
C ALA A 13 -2.59 -6.58 3.75
N PHE A 14 -3.26 -7.25 2.81
CA PHE A 14 -4.56 -6.83 2.29
C PHE A 14 -5.75 -7.28 3.14
N GLN A 15 -5.65 -8.41 3.83
CA GLN A 15 -6.82 -9.10 4.39
C GLN A 15 -6.74 -9.36 5.90
N SER A 16 -5.61 -9.06 6.54
CA SER A 16 -5.48 -9.31 7.99
C SER A 16 -6.42 -8.42 8.81
N ASP A 17 -6.89 -8.96 9.93
CA ASP A 17 -7.69 -8.26 10.93
C ASP A 17 -6.91 -7.13 11.64
N ASP A 18 -5.57 -7.11 11.50
CA ASP A 18 -4.69 -6.02 11.93
C ASP A 18 -4.12 -5.21 10.72
N GLY A 19 -4.74 -5.36 9.55
CA GLY A 19 -4.35 -4.70 8.32
C GLY A 19 -4.51 -3.17 8.40
N PHE A 20 -3.61 -2.45 7.73
CA PHE A 20 -3.56 -0.98 7.75
C PHE A 20 -4.92 -0.34 7.45
N LEU A 21 -5.59 -0.78 6.39
CA LEU A 21 -6.84 -0.18 5.95
C LEU A 21 -7.98 -0.43 6.93
N LEU A 22 -8.04 -1.62 7.54
CA LEU A 22 -9.06 -1.94 8.54
C LEU A 22 -8.88 -1.08 9.80
N GLU A 23 -7.64 -0.91 10.25
CA GLU A 23 -7.30 -0.02 11.37
C GLU A 23 -7.67 1.43 11.04
N LEU A 24 -7.27 1.94 9.87
CA LEU A 24 -7.57 3.30 9.43
C LEU A 24 -9.09 3.55 9.36
N ARG A 25 -9.86 2.63 8.79
CA ARG A 25 -11.31 2.77 8.66
C ARG A 25 -12.04 2.68 10.00
N SER A 26 -11.58 1.80 10.90
CA SER A 26 -12.29 1.52 12.16
C SER A 26 -11.94 2.53 13.26
N THR A 27 -10.72 3.06 13.25
CA THR A 27 -10.20 3.91 14.33
C THR A 27 -9.88 5.33 13.89
N GLY A 28 -9.81 5.59 12.58
CA GLY A 28 -9.31 6.86 12.04
C GLY A 28 -7.80 7.05 12.21
N ARG A 29 -7.09 6.07 12.78
CA ARG A 29 -5.66 6.17 13.07
C ARG A 29 -4.83 5.69 11.91
N TRP A 30 -3.90 6.51 11.47
CA TRP A 30 -2.87 6.11 10.52
C TRP A 30 -1.68 5.49 11.25
N ASN A 31 -1.66 4.16 11.31
CA ASN A 31 -0.55 3.41 11.89
C ASN A 31 0.59 3.27 10.89
N LYS A 32 1.68 4.02 11.10
CA LYS A 32 2.84 4.03 10.22
C LYS A 32 3.49 2.65 10.05
N ALA A 33 3.57 1.86 11.12
CA ALA A 33 4.16 0.53 11.05
C ALA A 33 3.31 -0.42 10.19
N SER A 34 1.98 -0.39 10.36
CA SER A 34 1.06 -1.17 9.51
C SER A 34 1.11 -0.71 8.06
N PHE A 35 1.18 0.60 7.82
CA PHE A 35 1.36 1.17 6.48
C PHE A 35 2.68 0.71 5.83
N ALA A 36 3.78 0.77 6.56
CA ALA A 36 5.10 0.34 6.06
C ALA A 36 5.11 -1.15 5.69
N ARG A 37 4.45 -2.01 6.48
CA ARG A 37 4.28 -3.45 6.15
C ARG A 37 3.50 -3.63 4.86
N LEU A 38 2.39 -2.90 4.68
CA LEU A 38 1.60 -2.92 3.45
C LEU A 38 2.43 -2.53 2.22
N VAL A 39 3.14 -1.39 2.29
CA VAL A 39 3.98 -0.90 1.20
C VAL A 39 5.07 -1.91 0.85
N ALA A 40 5.75 -2.47 1.86
CA ALA A 40 6.79 -3.47 1.66
C ALA A 40 6.24 -4.75 1.00
N ALA A 41 5.06 -5.22 1.42
CA ALA A 41 4.42 -6.39 0.83
C ALA A 41 4.02 -6.16 -0.64
N MET A 42 3.40 -5.02 -0.94
CA MET A 42 3.04 -4.62 -2.31
C MET A 42 4.28 -4.52 -3.21
N GLN A 43 5.32 -3.82 -2.75
CA GLN A 43 6.56 -3.65 -3.51
C GLN A 43 7.26 -4.99 -3.75
N ARG A 44 7.43 -5.81 -2.70
CA ARG A 44 8.07 -7.13 -2.81
C ARG A 44 7.31 -8.03 -3.80
N TYR A 45 5.98 -8.01 -3.78
CA TYR A 45 5.18 -8.78 -4.73
C TYR A 45 5.46 -8.38 -6.17
N LEU A 46 5.51 -7.07 -6.47
CA LEU A 46 5.80 -6.54 -7.80
C LEU A 46 7.23 -6.83 -8.26
N GLU A 47 8.20 -6.78 -7.35
CA GLU A 47 9.61 -7.07 -7.67
C GLU A 47 9.88 -8.55 -7.97
N THR A 48 9.12 -9.46 -7.36
CA THR A 48 9.41 -10.90 -7.37
C THR A 48 8.50 -11.70 -8.30
N THR A 49 7.32 -11.17 -8.64
CA THR A 49 6.33 -11.90 -9.42
C THR A 49 6.42 -11.52 -10.89
N ARG A 50 6.64 -12.51 -11.78
CA ARG A 50 6.39 -12.29 -13.21
C ARG A 50 4.88 -12.22 -13.43
N HIS A 51 4.38 -11.03 -13.74
CA HIS A 51 2.98 -10.85 -14.10
C HIS A 51 2.68 -11.59 -15.41
N GLY A 52 1.68 -12.47 -15.36
CA GLY A 52 1.17 -13.19 -16.54
C GLY A 52 0.13 -12.36 -17.31
N ALA A 53 -0.45 -12.93 -18.36
CA ALA A 53 -1.50 -12.29 -19.15
C ALA A 53 -2.84 -12.10 -18.39
N HIS A 54 -2.96 -12.68 -17.19
CA HIS A 54 -4.15 -12.62 -16.35
C HIS A 54 -3.81 -12.04 -14.98
N LEU A 55 -4.68 -11.13 -14.52
CA LEU A 55 -4.62 -10.56 -13.17
C LEU A 55 -5.61 -11.30 -12.28
N GLU A 56 -5.13 -11.83 -11.16
CA GLU A 56 -6.00 -12.36 -10.12
C GLU A 56 -6.83 -11.21 -9.53
N ARG A 57 -8.15 -11.35 -9.60
CA ARG A 57 -9.09 -10.28 -9.24
C ARG A 57 -8.85 -9.74 -7.83
N TRP A 58 -8.64 -10.61 -6.85
CA TRP A 58 -8.46 -10.19 -5.46
C TRP A 58 -7.18 -9.36 -5.26
N ILE A 59 -6.14 -9.61 -6.07
CA ILE A 59 -4.89 -8.84 -6.04
C ILE A 59 -5.15 -7.46 -6.62
N ALA A 60 -5.80 -7.41 -7.79
CA ALA A 60 -6.17 -6.14 -8.45
C ALA A 60 -7.05 -5.27 -7.54
N GLU A 61 -8.05 -5.86 -6.90
CA GLU A 61 -8.90 -5.18 -5.92
C GLU A 61 -8.08 -4.67 -4.73
N GLY A 62 -7.14 -5.47 -4.20
CA GLY A 62 -6.28 -5.05 -3.11
C GLY A 62 -5.44 -3.82 -3.45
N PHE A 63 -4.77 -3.80 -4.60
CA PHE A 63 -4.01 -2.62 -5.06
C PHE A 63 -4.90 -1.38 -5.23
N TRP A 64 -6.07 -1.55 -5.86
CA TRP A 64 -6.98 -0.43 -6.13
C TRP A 64 -7.63 0.13 -4.85
N ILE A 65 -8.12 -0.74 -3.97
CA ILE A 65 -8.81 -0.35 -2.73
C ILE A 65 -7.85 0.42 -1.80
N HIS A 66 -6.60 -0.03 -1.67
CA HIS A 66 -5.65 0.64 -0.78
C HIS A 66 -5.24 2.02 -1.30
N ASP A 67 -4.98 2.21 -2.60
CA ASP A 67 -4.73 3.54 -3.17
C ASP A 67 -5.95 4.47 -3.01
N SER A 68 -7.14 3.99 -3.36
CA SER A 68 -8.36 4.81 -3.31
C SER A 68 -8.73 5.19 -1.87
N LEU A 69 -8.85 4.21 -0.97
CA LEU A 69 -9.37 4.47 0.37
C LEU A 69 -8.35 5.16 1.28
N ALA A 70 -7.04 4.91 1.11
CA ALA A 70 -6.05 5.66 1.88
C ALA A 70 -6.10 7.15 1.54
N ARG A 71 -6.35 7.50 0.27
CA ARG A 71 -6.51 8.88 -0.18
C ARG A 71 -7.80 9.52 0.35
N ASP A 72 -8.91 8.79 0.30
CA ASP A 72 -10.19 9.28 0.81
C ASP A 72 -10.12 9.52 2.33
N LEU A 73 -9.56 8.56 3.07
CA LEU A 73 -9.49 8.61 4.53
C LEU A 73 -8.38 9.52 5.05
N SER A 74 -7.29 9.76 4.31
CA SER A 74 -6.23 10.67 4.75
C SER A 74 -6.73 12.10 4.93
N SER A 75 -7.73 12.51 4.14
CA SER A 75 -8.40 13.82 4.28
C SER A 75 -9.14 14.00 5.61
N SER A 76 -9.53 12.88 6.24
CA SER A 76 -10.29 12.84 7.49
C SER A 76 -9.41 12.67 8.72
N ILE A 77 -8.10 12.45 8.54
CA ILE A 77 -7.15 12.40 9.64
C ILE A 77 -7.10 13.79 10.26
N SER A 78 -7.30 13.85 11.58
CA SER A 78 -7.31 15.12 12.30
C SER A 78 -6.00 15.87 12.05
N ARG A 79 -6.14 17.10 11.54
CA ARG A 79 -5.03 18.04 11.28
C ARG A 79 -4.25 18.27 12.58
N GLY A 80 -3.24 17.45 12.84
CA GLY A 80 -2.46 17.46 14.08
C GLY A 80 -1.74 16.15 14.38
N GLU A 81 -2.27 15.00 13.93
CA GLU A 81 -1.64 13.69 14.22
C GLU A 81 -0.46 13.37 13.29
N LEU A 82 -0.53 13.83 12.03
CA LEU A 82 0.50 13.61 11.03
C LEU A 82 0.72 14.86 10.16
N ASN A 83 1.95 15.04 9.69
CA ASN A 83 2.29 16.10 8.74
C ASN A 83 1.62 15.79 7.38
N GLN A 84 0.98 16.78 6.76
CA GLN A 84 0.36 16.66 5.45
C GLN A 84 1.36 16.16 4.39
N ALA A 85 2.60 16.65 4.40
CA ALA A 85 3.62 16.22 3.45
C ALA A 85 3.91 14.71 3.54
N TYR A 86 3.82 14.12 4.73
CA TYR A 86 3.95 12.68 4.92
C TYR A 86 2.75 11.93 4.32
N LEU A 87 1.52 12.39 4.60
CA LEU A 87 0.31 11.75 4.06
C LEU A 87 0.28 11.81 2.53
N ASP A 88 0.69 12.94 1.94
CA ASP A 88 0.77 13.13 0.50
C ASP A 88 1.79 12.15 -0.11
N ALA A 89 3.00 12.06 0.46
CA ALA A 89 4.02 11.12 0.02
C ALA A 89 3.58 9.66 0.16
N ALA A 90 2.88 9.32 1.24
CA ALA A 90 2.37 7.99 1.51
C ALA A 90 1.26 7.58 0.53
N CYS A 91 0.31 8.48 0.24
CA CYS A 91 -0.72 8.24 -0.77
C CYS A 91 -0.11 8.12 -2.17
N GLN A 92 0.88 8.97 -2.49
CA GLN A 92 1.62 8.87 -3.76
C GLN A 92 2.33 7.52 -3.89
N ARG A 93 2.91 6.98 -2.82
CA ARG A 93 3.54 5.66 -2.81
C ARG A 93 2.56 4.55 -3.19
N LEU A 94 1.36 4.54 -2.59
CA LEU A 94 0.34 3.55 -2.93
C LEU A 94 -0.12 3.68 -4.39
N ASN A 95 -0.27 4.91 -4.87
CA ASN A 95 -0.62 5.17 -6.26
C ASN A 95 0.43 4.66 -7.25
N VAL A 96 1.72 4.88 -6.97
CA VAL A 96 2.81 4.36 -7.81
C VAL A 96 2.80 2.83 -7.84
N LEU A 97 2.60 2.17 -6.69
CA LEU A 97 2.55 0.71 -6.62
C LEU A 97 1.32 0.13 -7.35
N ALA A 98 0.15 0.75 -7.19
CA ALA A 98 -1.05 0.36 -7.94
C ALA A 98 -0.84 0.55 -9.45
N SER A 99 -0.25 1.69 -9.86
CA SER A 99 0.05 1.96 -11.27
C SER A 99 1.03 0.95 -11.85
N TRP A 100 2.09 0.60 -11.10
CA TRP A 100 3.04 -0.44 -11.51
C TRP A 100 2.35 -1.79 -11.68
N PHE A 101 1.46 -2.18 -10.77
CA PHE A 101 0.70 -3.43 -10.91
C PHE A 101 -0.13 -3.49 -12.21
N PHE A 102 -0.82 -2.40 -12.58
CA PHE A 102 -1.72 -2.40 -13.74
C PHE A 102 -1.02 -2.13 -15.07
N ILE A 103 0.04 -1.33 -15.08
CA ILE A 103 0.75 -0.90 -16.30
C ILE A 103 1.95 -1.81 -16.60
N GLY A 104 2.48 -2.50 -15.59
CA GLY A 104 3.63 -3.40 -15.72
C GLY A 104 4.99 -2.71 -15.74
N GLU A 105 5.02 -1.37 -15.67
CA GLU A 105 6.25 -0.57 -15.64
C GLU A 105 6.37 0.23 -14.34
N SER A 106 7.60 0.34 -13.83
CA SER A 106 7.91 1.01 -12.57
C SER A 106 8.28 2.48 -12.74
N VAL A 107 7.75 3.17 -13.75
CA VAL A 107 8.21 4.46 -14.30
C VAL A 107 8.56 5.53 -13.25
N HIS A 108 8.01 5.44 -12.04
CA HIS A 108 8.20 6.41 -10.94
C HIS A 108 9.01 5.92 -9.74
N LEU A 109 9.61 4.72 -9.76
CA LEU A 109 10.30 4.14 -8.58
C LEU A 109 11.53 4.95 -8.12
N GLY A 110 12.18 5.68 -9.04
CA GLY A 110 13.34 6.53 -8.76
C GLY A 110 13.01 7.90 -8.16
N ASP A 111 11.78 8.39 -8.33
CA ASP A 111 11.33 9.74 -7.94
C ASP A 111 10.38 9.72 -6.73
N MET A 112 10.26 8.58 -6.04
CA MET A 112 9.35 8.49 -4.90
C MET A 112 9.92 9.28 -3.72
N PRO A 113 9.18 10.29 -3.20
CA PRO A 113 9.61 10.98 -2.01
C PRO A 113 9.78 9.97 -0.86
N PRO A 114 10.81 10.13 -0.03
CA PRO A 114 10.93 9.35 1.19
C PRO A 114 9.70 9.62 2.05
N PHE A 115 9.13 8.57 2.63
CA PHE A 115 8.16 8.69 3.71
C PHE A 115 8.80 8.09 4.96
N ASP A 116 8.76 8.82 6.07
CA ASP A 116 9.27 8.33 7.36
C ASP A 116 8.34 7.22 7.88
N ALA A 117 8.70 5.97 7.55
CA ALA A 117 8.06 4.74 8.01
C ALA A 117 8.13 4.59 9.54
#